data_AF-A0A317Z7D7-F1
#
_entry.id   AF-A0A317Z7D7-F1
#
_cell.length_a   1.000
_cell.length_b   1.000
_cell.length_c   1.000
_cell.angle_alpha   90.00
_cell.angle_beta   90.00
_cell.angle_gamma   90.00
#
_symmetry.space_group_name_H-M   'P 1'
#
loop_
_entity.id
_entity.type
_entity.pdbx_description
1 polymer ?
#
loop_
_entity_poly.entity_id
_entity_poly.type
_entity_poly.pdbx_seq_one_letter_code
_entity_poly.pdbx_strand_id
1 'polypeptide(L)'
;MNKIIELIGAPTTFGQKKLGVNLGPDAIRYAGVLPRLKRIGHEVIDTGNVDVPPVDIEKFMSQQEGLQNYEEILAFSKSLKEKVSDSIRQQHFPVILGGDHSLAIGSISGVAEHYDHLGVIWYDA
;
A
#
# COMPACT_ATOMS: atom_id res chain seq x y z
N MET A 1 19.95 12.41 10.08
CA MET A 1 20.28 11.40 9.05
C MET A 1 19.16 11.39 8.04
N ASN A 2 19.44 11.63 6.76
CA ASN A 2 18.42 11.53 5.72
C ASN A 2 18.18 10.05 5.45
N LYS A 3 17.02 9.52 5.88
CA LYS A 3 16.59 8.18 5.45
C LYS A 3 16.22 8.22 3.98
N ILE A 4 16.56 7.17 3.25
CA ILE A 4 16.05 6.92 1.90
C ILE A 4 14.57 6.60 2.04
N ILE A 5 13.72 7.33 1.31
CA ILE A 5 12.29 7.04 1.22
C ILE A 5 12.06 6.06 0.07
N GLU A 6 11.38 4.95 0.33
CA GLU A 6 10.92 4.03 -0.70
C GLU A 6 9.43 4.23 -0.93
N LEU A 7 9.06 4.73 -2.10
CA LEU A 7 7.67 4.81 -2.53
C LEU A 7 7.24 3.43 -3.03
N ILE A 8 6.15 2.93 -2.45
CA ILE A 8 5.52 1.65 -2.78
C ILE A 8 4.07 1.95 -3.13
N GLY A 9 3.69 1.71 -4.38
CA GLY A 9 2.28 1.83 -4.79
C GLY A 9 1.51 0.56 -4.43
N ALA A 10 0.31 0.73 -3.91
CA ALA A 10 -0.54 -0.34 -3.41
C ALA A 10 -1.97 -0.19 -3.95
N PRO A 11 -2.19 -0.46 -5.26
CA PRO A 11 -3.42 -0.12 -5.98
C PRO A 11 -4.57 -1.11 -5.69
N THR A 12 -4.90 -1.35 -4.43
CA THR A 12 -6.04 -2.19 -4.03
C THR A 12 -7.38 -1.46 -4.18
N THR A 13 -8.41 -2.20 -4.56
CA THR A 13 -9.82 -1.74 -4.56
C THR A 13 -10.77 -2.74 -3.89
N PHE A 14 -10.24 -3.86 -3.40
CA PHE A 14 -11.01 -5.03 -2.97
C PHE A 14 -11.68 -4.88 -1.61
N GLY A 15 -11.22 -3.94 -0.77
CA GLY A 15 -11.77 -3.71 0.57
C GLY A 15 -13.11 -2.99 0.60
N GLN A 16 -13.65 -2.61 -0.55
CA GLN A 16 -14.90 -1.86 -0.68
C GLN A 16 -15.52 -2.04 -2.08
N LYS A 17 -16.69 -1.42 -2.34
CA LYS A 17 -17.52 -1.69 -3.53
C LYS A 17 -17.34 -0.72 -4.72
N LYS A 18 -16.51 0.30 -4.61
CA LYS A 18 -16.33 1.35 -5.63
C LYS A 18 -14.99 1.18 -6.33
N LEU A 19 -15.00 1.01 -7.64
CA LEU A 19 -13.76 1.07 -8.41
C LEU A 19 -13.18 2.49 -8.41
N GLY A 20 -11.88 2.61 -8.67
CA GLY A 20 -11.19 3.89 -8.91
C GLY A 20 -10.20 4.27 -7.82
N VAL A 21 -10.35 3.78 -6.59
CA VAL A 21 -9.35 4.00 -5.53
C VAL A 21 -8.00 3.37 -5.88
N ASN A 22 -7.99 2.28 -6.64
CA ASN A 22 -6.78 1.66 -7.18
C ASN A 22 -5.96 2.58 -8.11
N LEU A 23 -6.54 3.67 -8.63
CA LEU A 23 -5.84 4.68 -9.43
C LEU A 23 -5.10 5.71 -8.56
N GLY A 24 -5.34 5.71 -7.24
CA GLY A 24 -4.76 6.62 -6.27
C GLY A 24 -3.22 6.70 -6.31
N PRO A 25 -2.48 5.58 -6.36
CA PRO A 25 -1.02 5.61 -6.38
C PRO A 25 -0.48 6.40 -7.58
N ASP A 26 -1.03 6.18 -8.77
CA ASP A 26 -0.58 6.84 -9.99
C ASP A 26 -1.01 8.31 -10.03
N ALA A 27 -2.20 8.63 -9.50
CA ALA A 27 -2.66 10.01 -9.36
C ALA A 27 -1.73 10.82 -8.43
N ILE A 28 -1.29 10.24 -7.31
CA ILE A 28 -0.36 10.89 -6.37
C ILE A 28 1.04 11.06 -7.00
N ARG A 29 1.50 10.07 -7.78
CA ARG A 29 2.72 10.19 -8.57
C ARG A 29 2.62 11.34 -9.57
N TYR A 30 1.52 11.41 -10.32
CA TYR A 30 1.25 12.46 -11.29
C TYR A 30 1.20 13.85 -10.63
N ALA A 31 0.65 13.95 -9.43
CA ALA A 31 0.61 15.18 -8.65
C ALA A 31 2.00 15.66 -8.13
N GLY A 32 3.07 14.89 -8.36
CA GLY A 32 4.44 15.32 -8.10
C GLY A 32 4.97 14.96 -6.70
N VAL A 33 4.52 13.85 -6.11
CA VAL A 33 5.07 13.36 -4.83
C VAL A 33 6.59 13.17 -4.88
N LEU A 34 7.12 12.59 -5.97
CA LEU A 34 8.54 12.30 -6.13
C LEU A 34 9.40 13.57 -6.13
N PRO A 35 9.15 14.58 -7.00
CA PRO A 35 9.91 15.84 -6.93
C PRO A 35 9.67 16.61 -5.63
N ARG A 36 8.49 16.48 -4.99
CA ARG A 36 8.22 17.13 -3.70
C ARG A 36 9.11 16.57 -2.59
N LEU A 37 9.21 15.25 -2.46
CA LEU A 37 10.03 14.57 -1.45
C LEU A 37 11.53 14.84 -1.66
N LYS A 38 12.00 14.83 -2.91
CA LYS A 38 13.38 15.21 -3.25
C LYS A 38 13.69 16.65 -2.85
N ARG A 39 12.78 17.59 -3.12
CA ARG A 39 12.94 19.02 -2.80
C ARG A 39 13.06 19.30 -1.30
N ILE A 40 12.50 18.47 -0.44
CA ILE A 40 12.63 18.61 1.02
C ILE A 40 13.85 17.87 1.59
N GLY A 41 14.73 17.34 0.73
CA GLY A 41 16.06 16.83 1.11
C GLY A 41 16.17 15.31 1.21
N HIS A 42 15.15 14.55 0.82
CA HIS A 42 15.22 13.08 0.85
C HIS A 42 15.77 12.50 -0.46
N GLU A 43 16.54 11.42 -0.34
CA GLU A 43 16.70 10.47 -1.43
C GLU A 43 15.41 9.64 -1.53
N VAL A 44 14.91 9.45 -2.75
CA VAL A 44 13.63 8.78 -2.98
C VAL A 44 13.78 7.75 -4.09
N ILE A 45 13.47 6.50 -3.75
CA ILE A 45 13.39 5.37 -4.68
C ILE A 45 11.91 5.07 -4.90
N ASP A 46 11.47 5.04 -6.15
CA ASP A 46 10.12 4.58 -6.49
C ASP A 46 10.20 3.16 -7.05
N THR A 47 9.59 2.21 -6.36
CA THR A 47 9.61 0.79 -6.76
C THR A 47 8.38 0.38 -7.56
N GLY A 48 7.55 1.34 -7.96
CA GLY A 48 6.33 1.07 -8.72
C GLY A 48 5.20 0.56 -7.84
N ASN A 49 4.30 -0.21 -8.44
CA ASN A 49 3.16 -0.81 -7.76
C ASN A 49 3.48 -2.24 -7.37
N VAL A 50 3.06 -2.67 -6.18
CA VAL A 50 3.04 -4.09 -5.83
C VAL A 50 2.04 -4.82 -6.72
N ASP A 51 2.29 -6.11 -6.92
CA ASP A 51 1.35 -6.96 -7.65
C ASP A 51 0.04 -7.08 -6.87
N VAL A 52 -1.05 -6.82 -7.59
CA VAL A 52 -2.42 -6.90 -7.09
C VAL A 52 -3.18 -7.88 -7.99
N PRO A 53 -4.02 -8.77 -7.43
CA PRO A 53 -4.88 -9.62 -8.24
C PRO A 53 -5.70 -8.81 -9.26
N PRO A 54 -5.91 -9.32 -10.48
CA PRO A 54 -6.72 -8.63 -11.46
C PRO A 54 -8.16 -8.52 -10.96
N VAL A 55 -8.83 -7.41 -11.32
CA VAL A 55 -10.24 -7.22 -10.98
C VAL A 55 -11.10 -8.04 -11.93
N ASP A 56 -11.69 -9.12 -11.42
CA ASP A 56 -12.82 -9.80 -12.05
C ASP A 56 -14.09 -8.98 -11.76
N ILE A 57 -14.60 -8.28 -12.77
CA ILE A 57 -15.75 -7.38 -12.63
C ILE A 57 -17.02 -8.15 -12.26
N GLU A 58 -17.23 -9.36 -12.80
CA GLU A 58 -18.42 -10.15 -12.51
C GLU A 58 -18.42 -10.57 -11.04
N LYS A 59 -17.29 -11.11 -10.56
CA LYS A 59 -17.11 -11.45 -9.15
C LYS A 59 -17.22 -10.23 -8.25
N PHE A 60 -16.55 -9.13 -8.58
CA PHE A 60 -16.53 -7.91 -7.79
C PHE A 60 -17.93 -7.30 -7.60
N MET A 61 -18.79 -7.42 -8.63
CA MET A 61 -20.16 -6.92 -8.60
C MET A 61 -21.19 -7.91 -8.04
N SER A 62 -20.80 -9.19 -7.89
CA SER A 62 -21.68 -10.25 -7.39
C SER A 62 -21.99 -10.11 -5.88
N GLN A 63 -23.07 -10.75 -5.45
CA GLN A 63 -23.32 -10.95 -4.02
C GLN A 63 -22.41 -12.07 -3.49
N GLN A 64 -21.57 -11.73 -2.51
CA GLN A 64 -20.69 -12.66 -1.82
C GLN A 64 -21.14 -12.78 -0.35
N GLU A 65 -21.22 -14.00 0.17
CA GLU A 65 -21.48 -14.24 1.59
C GLU A 65 -20.20 -14.06 2.42
N GLY A 66 -20.31 -13.44 3.59
CA GLY A 66 -19.17 -13.22 4.48
C GLY A 66 -18.22 -12.12 4.00
N LEU A 67 -16.91 -12.41 4.02
CA LEU A 67 -15.86 -11.46 3.67
C LEU A 67 -15.78 -11.27 2.14
N GLN A 68 -16.06 -10.06 1.67
CA GLN A 68 -16.00 -9.75 0.25
C GLN A 68 -14.56 -9.73 -0.25
N ASN A 69 -14.32 -10.31 -1.43
CA ASN A 69 -13.02 -10.31 -2.12
C ASN A 69 -11.87 -10.82 -1.23
N TYR A 70 -12.18 -11.78 -0.33
CA TYR A 70 -11.26 -12.24 0.71
C TYR A 70 -9.93 -12.74 0.13
N GLU A 71 -9.98 -13.57 -0.91
CA GLU A 71 -8.78 -14.12 -1.55
C GLU A 71 -7.90 -13.02 -2.14
N GLU A 72 -8.52 -12.00 -2.75
CA GLU A 72 -7.80 -10.88 -3.33
C GLU A 72 -7.14 -10.01 -2.26
N ILE A 73 -7.87 -9.70 -1.19
CA ILE A 73 -7.34 -8.94 -0.04
C ILE A 73 -6.20 -9.71 0.62
N LEU A 74 -6.34 -11.02 0.81
CA LEU A 74 -5.33 -11.87 1.44
C LEU A 74 -4.05 -11.94 0.59
N ALA A 75 -4.19 -12.18 -0.72
CA ALA A 75 -3.06 -12.25 -1.63
C ALA A 75 -2.31 -10.91 -1.70
N PHE A 76 -3.04 -9.81 -1.85
CA PHE A 76 -2.47 -8.47 -1.84
C PHE A 76 -1.80 -8.13 -0.51
N SER A 77 -2.43 -8.45 0.62
CA SER A 77 -1.86 -8.14 1.94
C SER A 77 -0.53 -8.86 2.18
N LYS A 78 -0.39 -10.10 1.71
CA LYS A 78 0.89 -10.84 1.77
C LYS A 78 1.96 -10.18 0.89
N SER A 79 1.62 -9.85 -0.35
CA SER A 79 2.52 -9.15 -1.29
C SER A 79 3.01 -7.82 -0.72
N LEU A 80 2.09 -6.99 -0.20
CA LEU A 80 2.44 -5.70 0.39
C LEU A 80 3.27 -5.85 1.67
N LYS A 81 2.94 -6.83 2.53
CA LYS A 81 3.70 -7.14 3.74
C LYS A 81 5.17 -7.44 3.39
N GLU A 82 5.40 -8.33 2.42
CA GLU A 82 6.76 -8.70 1.99
C GLU A 82 7.52 -7.47 1.48
N LYS A 83 6.89 -6.67 0.61
CA LYS A 83 7.52 -5.45 0.07
C LYS A 83 7.89 -4.43 1.14
N VAL A 84 6.98 -4.18 2.09
CA VAL A 84 7.22 -3.26 3.21
C VAL A 84 8.32 -3.79 4.12
N SER A 85 8.30 -5.08 4.43
CA SER A 85 9.34 -5.73 5.23
C SER A 85 10.71 -5.64 4.53
N ASP A 86 10.78 -5.84 3.22
CA ASP A 86 12.03 -5.70 2.45
C ASP A 86 12.58 -4.28 2.45
N SER A 87 11.70 -3.28 2.37
CA SER A 87 12.09 -1.88 2.46
C SER A 87 12.74 -1.55 3.81
N ILE A 88 12.15 -2.04 4.90
CA ILE A 88 12.69 -1.84 6.25
C ILE A 88 14.01 -2.61 6.45
N ARG A 89 14.14 -3.83 5.92
CA ARG A 89 15.41 -4.59 5.93
C ARG A 89 16.54 -3.82 5.26
N GLN A 90 16.24 -3.06 4.21
CA GLN A 90 17.18 -2.20 3.50
C GLN A 90 17.44 -0.85 4.21
N GLN A 91 16.90 -0.66 5.43
CA GLN A 91 16.97 0.58 6.19
C GLN A 91 16.30 1.79 5.50
N HIS A 92 15.38 1.53 4.57
CA HIS A 92 14.56 2.56 3.95
C HIS A 92 13.36 2.91 4.84
N PHE A 93 12.77 4.07 4.58
CA PHE A 93 11.49 4.47 5.15
C PHE A 93 10.37 4.23 4.12
N PRO A 94 9.51 3.22 4.30
CA PRO A 94 8.45 2.92 3.34
C PRO A 94 7.34 3.98 3.38
N VAL A 95 7.00 4.55 2.24
CA VAL A 95 5.83 5.39 2.02
C VAL A 95 4.90 4.67 1.05
N ILE A 96 3.80 4.16 1.57
CA ILE A 96 2.83 3.39 0.79
C ILE A 96 1.77 4.35 0.21
N LEU A 97 1.67 4.39 -1.11
CA LEU A 97 0.61 5.12 -1.82
C LEU A 97 -0.54 4.15 -2.06
N GLY A 98 -1.69 4.41 -1.46
CA GLY A 98 -2.78 3.44 -1.37
C GLY A 98 -3.87 3.57 -2.43
N GLY A 99 -4.69 2.52 -2.47
CA GLY A 99 -6.09 2.59 -2.85
C GLY A 99 -6.99 2.59 -1.62
N ASP A 100 -7.79 1.54 -1.40
CA ASP A 100 -8.62 1.44 -0.19
C ASP A 100 -7.82 1.07 1.08
N HIS A 101 -8.41 1.31 2.26
CA HIS A 101 -7.71 1.20 3.54
C HIS A 101 -7.41 -0.25 3.97
N SER A 102 -7.86 -1.28 3.24
CA SER A 102 -7.49 -2.69 3.52
C SER A 102 -5.98 -2.93 3.40
N LEU A 103 -5.26 -2.07 2.66
CA LEU A 103 -3.79 -2.09 2.59
C LEU A 103 -3.11 -2.02 3.96
N ALA A 104 -3.77 -1.45 4.96
CA ALA A 104 -3.23 -1.37 6.32
C ALA A 104 -2.90 -2.75 6.90
N ILE A 105 -3.62 -3.81 6.49
CA ILE A 105 -3.33 -5.19 6.89
C ILE A 105 -1.90 -5.55 6.48
N GLY A 106 -1.57 -5.38 5.21
CA GLY A 106 -0.25 -5.70 4.68
C GLY A 106 0.83 -4.75 5.19
N SER A 107 0.58 -3.43 5.19
CA SER A 107 1.59 -2.45 5.57
C SER A 107 1.96 -2.54 7.05
N ILE A 108 0.99 -2.59 7.96
CA ILE A 108 1.26 -2.70 9.40
C ILE A 108 1.89 -4.06 9.70
N SER A 109 1.43 -5.15 9.07
CA SER A 109 2.05 -6.46 9.25
C SER A 109 3.51 -6.48 8.80
N GLY A 110 3.85 -5.80 7.70
CA GLY A 110 5.22 -5.67 7.22
C GLY A 110 6.11 -4.85 8.14
N VAL A 111 5.57 -3.79 8.76
CA VAL A 111 6.31 -2.98 9.75
C VAL A 111 6.49 -3.73 11.06
N ALA A 112 5.44 -4.39 11.55
CA ALA A 112 5.41 -5.04 12.87
C ALA A 112 6.47 -6.13 13.04
N GLU A 113 6.95 -6.74 11.96
CA GLU A 113 8.06 -7.72 12.00
C GLU A 113 9.39 -7.12 12.48
N HIS A 114 9.54 -5.78 12.45
CA HIS A 114 10.79 -5.08 12.75
C HIS A 114 10.74 -4.24 14.04
N TYR A 115 9.61 -4.22 14.74
CA TYR A 115 9.42 -3.41 15.94
C TYR A 115 8.60 -4.16 17.00
N ASP A 116 9.19 -4.43 18.16
CA ASP A 116 8.52 -5.11 19.29
C ASP A 116 7.33 -4.33 19.86
N HIS A 117 7.38 -3.00 19.78
CA HIS A 117 6.41 -2.09 20.38
C HIS A 117 5.90 -1.06 19.37
N LEU A 118 5.37 -1.54 18.23
CA LEU A 118 4.82 -0.67 17.19
C LEU A 118 3.56 0.07 17.68
N GLY A 119 3.59 1.39 17.66
CA GLY A 119 2.41 2.24 17.82
C GLY A 119 1.79 2.59 16.46
N VAL A 120 0.46 2.74 16.41
CA VAL A 120 -0.27 3.16 15.21
C VAL A 120 -1.08 4.41 15.51
N ILE A 121 -0.85 5.47 14.74
CA ILE A 121 -1.71 6.66 14.72
C ILE A 121 -2.64 6.51 13.51
N TRP A 122 -3.93 6.30 13.77
CA TRP A 122 -4.94 6.10 12.73
C TRP A 122 -5.70 7.39 12.49
N TYR A 123 -5.51 8.01 11.34
CA TYR A 123 -6.21 9.23 10.94
C TYR A 123 -7.28 8.87 9.91
N ASP A 124 -8.53 8.76 10.35
CA ASP A 124 -9.69 8.36 9.55
C ASP A 124 -10.96 9.05 10.11
N ALA A 125 -12.03 9.10 9.33
CA ALA A 125 -13.26 9.86 9.63
C ALA A 125 -14.30 9.10 10.46
#